data_AF-A0A1Q3BLK0-F1
#
_entry.id   AF-A0A1Q3BLK0-F1
#
_cell.length_a   1.000
_cell.length_b   1.000
_cell.length_c   1.000
_cell.angle_alpha   90.00
_cell.angle_beta   90.00
_cell.angle_gamma   90.00
#
_symmetry.space_group_name_H-M   'P 1'
#
loop_
_entity.id
_entity.type
_entity.pdbx_description
1 polymer ?
#
loop_
_entity_poly.entity_id
_entity_poly.type
_entity_poly.pdbx_seq_one_letter_code
_entity_poly.pdbx_strand_id
1 'polypeptide(L)'
;EHNENSASESMRTDLNGWTYNCIWESEWWYSAFRNVTAMVGAGVLGLPFAMSQLRWSAGICAMFGSWMITLYSLCQLVELREVVPGKRFDRYPELGQHAFGKKYGYWFIMPQQMTVQVASDIVYMVTGRKSLKKFFELVLPAVMSPLRHIYFIFIFAAVHIVLSQTPNSNSLRGVSVLAAVMSLCYSMIAFVASTIKGSHHHPVSYGVRSHTTAGKILDSFNALAAVAFSFGHSVVLEIQATIPWSPEVPSKQPMWRGSLVAYAIVALCYFSVSISGFRAFGSLGDDDILISLEK
;
A
#
# COMPACT_ATOMS: atom_id res chain seq x y z
N GLU A 1 -18.38 -54.72 -9.34
CA GLU A 1 -17.00 -54.20 -9.37
C GLU A 1 -16.76 -53.04 -10.34
N HIS A 2 -17.12 -53.10 -11.63
CA HIS A 2 -16.79 -51.99 -12.57
C HIS A 2 -17.56 -50.67 -12.32
N ASN A 3 -18.76 -50.72 -11.74
CA ASN A 3 -19.60 -49.53 -11.48
C ASN A 3 -19.29 -48.83 -10.14
N GLU A 4 -18.70 -49.51 -9.17
CA GLU A 4 -18.33 -48.90 -7.88
C GLU A 4 -17.03 -48.11 -7.99
N ASN A 5 -16.10 -48.57 -8.83
CA ASN A 5 -14.86 -47.84 -9.10
C ASN A 5 -15.14 -46.50 -9.80
N SER A 6 -16.02 -46.47 -10.82
CA SER A 6 -16.34 -45.21 -11.53
C SER A 6 -17.06 -44.18 -10.64
N ALA A 7 -17.95 -44.64 -9.76
CA ALA A 7 -18.63 -43.77 -8.78
C ALA A 7 -17.68 -43.27 -7.68
N SER A 8 -16.73 -44.10 -7.24
CA SER A 8 -15.70 -43.69 -6.28
C SER A 8 -14.71 -42.69 -6.88
N GLU A 9 -14.43 -42.81 -8.17
CA GLU A 9 -13.53 -41.95 -8.92
C GLU A 9 -14.21 -40.63 -9.25
N SER A 10 -15.48 -40.63 -9.68
CA SER A 10 -16.27 -39.40 -9.85
C SER A 10 -16.42 -38.63 -8.53
N MET A 11 -16.73 -39.33 -7.42
CA MET A 11 -16.88 -38.70 -6.11
C MET A 11 -15.55 -38.18 -5.54
N ARG A 12 -14.42 -38.84 -5.81
CA ARG A 12 -13.08 -38.28 -5.51
C ARG A 12 -12.77 -37.06 -6.37
N THR A 13 -13.17 -37.07 -7.63
CA THR A 13 -12.95 -35.92 -8.55
C THR A 13 -13.81 -34.73 -8.14
N ASP A 14 -15.05 -34.98 -7.69
CA ASP A 14 -15.94 -33.95 -7.14
C ASP A 14 -15.46 -33.44 -5.79
N LEU A 15 -15.02 -34.31 -4.86
CA LEU A 15 -14.44 -33.87 -3.58
C LEU A 15 -13.16 -33.06 -3.79
N ASN A 16 -12.29 -33.51 -4.69
CA ASN A 16 -11.10 -32.78 -5.08
C ASN A 16 -11.52 -31.44 -5.69
N GLY A 17 -12.42 -31.40 -6.66
CA GLY A 17 -12.91 -30.16 -7.28
C GLY A 17 -13.54 -29.19 -6.27
N TRP A 18 -14.29 -29.70 -5.29
CA TRP A 18 -14.92 -28.89 -4.25
C TRP A 18 -13.92 -28.36 -3.22
N THR A 19 -12.99 -29.21 -2.75
CA THR A 19 -11.89 -28.78 -1.86
C THR A 19 -10.94 -27.82 -2.56
N TYR A 20 -10.60 -28.06 -3.83
CA TYR A 20 -9.85 -27.12 -4.64
C TYR A 20 -10.59 -25.79 -4.75
N ASN A 21 -11.87 -25.77 -5.16
CA ASN A 21 -12.66 -24.53 -5.26
C ASN A 21 -12.74 -23.76 -3.92
N CYS A 22 -12.95 -24.46 -2.79
CA CYS A 22 -12.92 -23.83 -1.48
C CYS A 22 -11.54 -23.26 -1.12
N ILE A 23 -10.43 -23.93 -1.51
CA ILE A 23 -9.08 -23.39 -1.32
C ILE A 23 -8.90 -22.10 -2.15
N TRP A 24 -9.34 -22.06 -3.41
CA TRP A 24 -9.27 -20.86 -4.26
C TRP A 24 -10.11 -19.69 -3.72
N GLU A 25 -11.32 -20.00 -3.22
CA GLU A 25 -12.21 -19.03 -2.60
C GLU A 25 -11.67 -18.55 -1.23
N SER A 26 -10.79 -19.33 -0.61
CA SER A 26 -10.10 -18.99 0.64
C SER A 26 -8.75 -18.28 0.48
N GLU A 27 -8.23 -18.06 -0.73
CA GLU A 27 -6.87 -17.50 -0.91
C GLU A 27 -6.87 -16.11 -1.60
N TRP A 28 -7.91 -15.76 -2.36
CA TRP A 28 -8.01 -14.42 -2.99
C TRP A 28 -8.16 -13.30 -1.96
N TRP A 29 -8.88 -13.55 -0.85
CA TRP A 29 -9.05 -12.56 0.22
C TRP A 29 -7.73 -12.30 0.95
N TYR A 30 -6.88 -13.32 1.07
CA TYR A 30 -5.55 -13.19 1.65
C TYR A 30 -4.62 -12.36 0.78
N SER A 31 -4.62 -12.61 -0.53
CA SER A 31 -3.94 -11.75 -1.51
C SER A 31 -4.44 -10.29 -1.43
N ALA A 32 -5.76 -10.10 -1.30
CA ALA A 32 -6.35 -8.77 -1.14
C ALA A 32 -5.80 -8.05 0.09
N PHE A 33 -5.80 -8.67 1.28
CA PHE A 33 -5.29 -8.01 2.49
C PHE A 33 -3.79 -7.70 2.41
N ARG A 34 -2.99 -8.58 1.79
CA ARG A 34 -1.56 -8.32 1.59
C ARG A 34 -1.31 -7.16 0.64
N ASN A 35 -2.07 -7.08 -0.45
CA ASN A 35 -2.02 -5.95 -1.37
C ASN A 35 -2.49 -4.66 -0.69
N VAL A 36 -3.59 -4.70 0.07
CA VAL A 36 -4.06 -3.54 0.86
C VAL A 36 -3.00 -3.11 1.86
N THR A 37 -2.36 -4.04 2.58
CA THR A 37 -1.29 -3.71 3.55
C THR A 37 -0.08 -3.08 2.88
N ALA A 38 0.30 -3.60 1.70
CA ALA A 38 1.46 -3.12 0.97
C ALA A 38 1.24 -1.71 0.41
N MET A 39 -0.01 -1.38 0.07
CA MET A 39 -0.36 -0.08 -0.51
C MET A 39 -0.80 0.92 0.55
N VAL A 40 -1.82 0.59 1.35
CA VAL A 40 -2.41 1.47 2.36
C VAL A 40 -1.52 1.51 3.59
N GLY A 41 -0.65 2.51 3.63
CA GLY A 41 0.22 2.80 4.76
C GLY A 41 0.44 4.30 4.95
N ALA A 42 1.68 4.70 5.20
CA ALA A 42 2.02 6.11 5.46
C ALA A 42 1.65 7.08 4.32
N GLY A 43 1.56 6.59 3.08
CA GLY A 43 1.26 7.42 1.90
C GLY A 43 -0.07 8.16 1.98
N VAL A 44 -1.14 7.50 2.45
CA VAL A 44 -2.49 8.11 2.50
C VAL A 44 -2.58 9.33 3.41
N LEU A 45 -1.74 9.39 4.45
CA LEU A 45 -1.72 10.51 5.41
C LEU A 45 -1.22 11.81 4.77
N GLY A 46 -0.39 11.71 3.72
CA GLY A 46 0.16 12.85 2.99
C GLY A 46 -0.60 13.25 1.73
N LEU A 47 -1.61 12.48 1.30
CA LEU A 47 -2.37 12.80 0.10
C LEU A 47 -3.19 14.11 0.20
N PRO A 48 -3.83 14.45 1.33
CA PRO A 48 -4.49 15.75 1.51
C PRO A 48 -3.50 16.92 1.36
N PHE A 49 -2.27 16.73 1.82
CA PHE A 49 -1.21 17.72 1.64
C PHE A 49 -0.78 17.83 0.16
N ALA A 50 -0.63 16.71 -0.55
CA ALA A 50 -0.38 16.73 -2.00
C ALA A 50 -1.49 17.45 -2.79
N MET A 51 -2.75 17.30 -2.37
CA MET A 51 -3.89 18.04 -2.93
C MET A 51 -3.76 19.56 -2.72
N SER A 52 -3.22 19.99 -1.57
CA SER A 52 -2.98 21.41 -1.28
C SER A 52 -1.93 22.07 -2.19
N GLN A 53 -1.03 21.27 -2.74
CA GLN A 53 0.01 21.70 -3.66
C GLN A 53 -0.48 21.76 -5.13
N LEU A 54 -1.32 20.82 -5.56
CA LEU A 54 -1.83 20.74 -6.95
C LEU A 54 -3.18 21.44 -7.18
N ARG A 55 -3.93 21.78 -6.12
CA ARG A 55 -5.34 22.21 -6.15
C ARG A 55 -6.30 21.06 -6.48
N TRP A 56 -7.59 21.32 -6.32
CA TRP A 56 -8.68 20.34 -6.48
C TRP A 56 -8.61 19.53 -7.80
N SER A 57 -8.69 20.20 -8.94
CA SER A 57 -8.81 19.52 -10.24
C SER A 57 -7.55 18.75 -10.61
N ALA A 58 -6.38 19.39 -10.56
CA ALA A 58 -5.13 18.74 -10.91
C ALA A 58 -4.74 17.65 -9.90
N GLY A 59 -5.05 17.83 -8.61
CA GLY A 59 -4.85 16.80 -7.59
C GLY A 59 -5.70 15.54 -7.84
N ILE A 60 -7.00 15.70 -8.11
CA ILE A 60 -7.89 14.58 -8.44
C ILE A 60 -7.43 13.89 -9.73
N CYS A 61 -7.08 14.65 -10.77
CA CYS A 61 -6.58 14.09 -12.02
C CYS A 61 -5.27 13.32 -11.81
N ALA A 62 -4.33 13.84 -11.02
CA ALA A 62 -3.08 13.18 -10.71
C ALA A 62 -3.30 11.88 -9.92
N MET A 63 -4.19 11.88 -8.93
CA MET A 63 -4.54 10.69 -8.16
C MET A 63 -5.20 9.63 -9.05
N PHE A 64 -6.16 10.03 -9.89
CA PHE A 64 -6.84 9.12 -10.80
C PHE A 64 -5.90 8.54 -11.85
N GLY A 65 -5.05 9.39 -12.46
CA GLY A 65 -4.02 8.94 -13.39
C GLY A 65 -3.04 7.97 -12.74
N SER A 66 -2.56 8.27 -11.53
CA SER A 66 -1.68 7.38 -10.77
C SER A 66 -2.35 6.05 -10.43
N TRP A 67 -3.62 6.07 -10.00
CA TRP A 67 -4.40 4.86 -9.74
C TRP A 67 -4.58 4.01 -11.00
N MET A 68 -4.88 4.60 -12.17
CA MET A 68 -5.00 3.87 -13.44
C MET A 68 -3.67 3.26 -13.89
N ILE A 69 -2.59 4.04 -13.85
CA ILE A 69 -1.25 3.59 -14.26
C ILE A 69 -0.78 2.44 -13.37
N THR A 70 -1.01 2.54 -12.06
CA THR A 70 -0.58 1.53 -11.09
C THR A 70 -1.44 0.27 -11.19
N LEU A 71 -2.75 0.38 -11.46
CA LEU A 71 -3.60 -0.76 -11.73
C LEU A 71 -3.16 -1.47 -13.01
N TYR A 72 -2.91 -0.72 -14.10
CA TYR A 72 -2.45 -1.28 -15.37
C TYR A 72 -1.11 -2.00 -15.26
N SER A 73 -0.13 -1.38 -14.59
CA SER A 73 1.18 -2.01 -14.35
C SER A 73 1.04 -3.25 -13.47
N LEU A 74 0.14 -3.26 -12.47
CA LEU A 74 -0.15 -4.47 -11.72
C LEU A 74 -0.71 -5.59 -12.61
N CYS A 75 -1.64 -5.30 -13.53
CA CYS A 75 -2.13 -6.29 -14.51
C CYS A 75 -0.96 -6.95 -15.24
N GLN A 76 -0.06 -6.11 -15.77
CA GLN A 76 1.10 -6.56 -16.53
C GLN A 76 2.00 -7.46 -15.68
N LEU A 77 2.27 -7.09 -14.42
CA LEU A 77 3.10 -7.88 -13.52
C LEU A 77 2.50 -9.26 -13.22
N VAL A 78 1.19 -9.32 -12.99
CA VAL A 78 0.48 -10.58 -12.72
C VAL A 78 0.57 -11.53 -13.91
N GLU A 79 0.47 -11.01 -15.14
CA GLU A 79 0.59 -11.80 -16.37
C GLU A 79 2.04 -12.21 -16.66
N LEU A 80 3.00 -11.30 -16.47
CA LEU A 80 4.41 -11.52 -16.79
C LEU A 80 5.08 -12.58 -15.90
N ARG A 81 4.53 -12.84 -14.70
CA ARG A 81 5.07 -13.83 -13.78
C ARG A 81 5.08 -15.26 -14.33
N GLU A 82 4.06 -15.61 -15.12
CA GLU A 82 3.84 -16.94 -15.67
C GLU A 82 3.92 -16.95 -17.20
N VAL A 83 4.64 -15.97 -17.79
CA VAL A 83 4.74 -15.81 -19.24
C VAL A 83 5.46 -16.97 -19.94
N VAL A 84 6.37 -17.65 -19.23
CA VAL A 84 7.10 -18.81 -19.74
C VAL A 84 6.57 -20.08 -19.07
N PRO A 85 6.06 -21.07 -19.84
CA PRO A 85 5.67 -22.36 -19.28
C PRO A 85 6.83 -23.02 -18.52
N GLY A 86 6.60 -23.34 -17.23
CA GLY A 86 7.57 -24.02 -16.38
C GLY A 86 8.65 -23.12 -15.75
N LYS A 87 8.65 -21.80 -15.98
CA LYS A 87 9.56 -20.86 -15.30
C LYS A 87 8.77 -19.76 -14.58
N ARG A 88 9.03 -19.63 -13.28
CA ARG A 88 8.40 -18.64 -12.40
C ARG A 88 9.36 -17.48 -12.15
N PHE A 89 8.83 -16.26 -12.20
CA PHE A 89 9.56 -15.05 -11.81
C PHE A 89 9.02 -14.55 -10.47
N ASP A 90 9.74 -14.82 -9.38
CA ASP A 90 9.29 -14.43 -8.03
C ASP A 90 9.80 -13.06 -7.60
N ARG A 91 10.84 -12.57 -8.28
CA ARG A 91 11.49 -11.31 -7.94
C ARG A 91 11.59 -10.41 -9.16
N TYR A 92 11.49 -9.11 -8.94
CA TYR A 92 11.66 -8.09 -9.99
C TYR A 92 12.98 -8.24 -10.76
N PRO A 93 14.15 -8.52 -10.15
CA PRO A 93 15.40 -8.66 -10.88
C PRO A 93 15.42 -9.90 -11.77
N GLU A 94 14.73 -10.98 -11.39
CA GLU A 94 14.63 -12.20 -12.22
C GLU A 94 13.82 -11.93 -13.49
N LEU A 95 12.71 -11.21 -13.35
CA LEU A 95 11.91 -10.77 -14.49
C LEU A 95 12.70 -9.82 -15.39
N GLY A 96 13.43 -8.87 -14.81
CA GLY A 96 14.34 -7.97 -15.52
C GLY A 96 15.43 -8.71 -16.29
N GLN A 97 16.07 -9.71 -15.65
CA GLN A 97 17.08 -10.56 -16.28
C GLN A 97 16.51 -11.36 -17.47
N HIS A 98 15.24 -11.72 -17.42
CA HIS A 98 14.57 -12.40 -18.53
C HIS A 98 14.28 -11.46 -19.70
N ALA A 99 13.75 -10.27 -19.42
CA ALA A 99 13.37 -9.30 -20.45
C ALA A 99 14.57 -8.59 -21.11
N PHE A 100 15.59 -8.21 -20.33
CA PHE A 100 16.72 -7.38 -20.78
C PHE A 100 18.07 -8.12 -20.77
N GLY A 101 18.06 -9.42 -20.47
CA GLY A 101 19.26 -10.27 -20.40
C GLY A 101 19.90 -10.31 -19.00
N LYS A 102 20.67 -11.39 -18.72
CA LYS A 102 21.17 -11.73 -17.37
C LYS A 102 21.95 -10.63 -16.66
N LYS A 103 22.79 -9.87 -17.37
CA LYS A 103 23.64 -8.83 -16.76
C LYS A 103 22.96 -7.46 -16.74
N TYR A 104 22.43 -7.03 -17.88
CA TYR A 104 21.78 -5.71 -18.01
C TYR A 104 20.48 -5.63 -17.22
N GLY A 105 19.62 -6.64 -17.30
CA GLY A 105 18.34 -6.65 -16.58
C GLY A 105 18.48 -6.61 -15.07
N TYR A 106 19.49 -7.30 -14.51
CA TYR A 106 19.76 -7.26 -13.08
C TYR A 106 20.21 -5.86 -12.62
N TRP A 107 21.23 -5.30 -13.28
CA TRP A 107 21.81 -4.01 -12.91
C TRP A 107 20.89 -2.82 -13.22
N PHE A 108 19.91 -2.99 -14.09
CA PHE A 108 18.90 -1.97 -14.35
C PHE A 108 17.79 -1.96 -13.29
N ILE A 109 17.23 -3.13 -12.96
CA ILE A 109 16.08 -3.23 -12.04
C ILE A 109 16.48 -3.15 -10.56
N MET A 110 17.60 -3.76 -10.18
CA MET A 110 17.99 -3.89 -8.78
C MET A 110 18.22 -2.52 -8.09
N PRO A 111 18.91 -1.54 -8.71
CA PRO A 111 19.05 -0.20 -8.11
C PRO A 111 17.71 0.52 -7.92
N GLN A 112 16.77 0.36 -8.84
CA GLN A 112 15.44 0.98 -8.74
C GLN A 112 14.64 0.36 -7.58
N GLN A 113 14.63 -0.97 -7.48
CA GLN A 113 13.97 -1.68 -6.38
C GLN A 113 14.58 -1.31 -5.02
N MET A 114 15.90 -1.27 -4.91
CA MET A 114 16.60 -0.86 -3.67
C MET A 114 16.27 0.58 -3.29
N THR A 115 16.22 1.49 -4.27
CA THR A 115 15.89 2.90 -4.02
C THR A 115 14.48 3.04 -3.46
N VAL A 116 13.49 2.35 -4.05
CA VAL A 116 12.11 2.39 -3.58
C VAL A 116 11.98 1.77 -2.17
N GLN A 117 12.68 0.66 -1.90
CA GLN A 117 12.63 0.03 -0.59
C GLN A 117 13.24 0.93 0.51
N VAL A 118 14.45 1.45 0.28
CA VAL A 118 15.12 2.35 1.23
C VAL A 118 14.31 3.63 1.44
N ALA A 119 13.76 4.22 0.38
CA ALA A 119 12.91 5.41 0.49
C ALA A 119 11.65 5.12 1.31
N SER A 120 10.99 3.98 1.06
CA SER A 120 9.81 3.56 1.82
C SER A 120 10.15 3.38 3.30
N ASP A 121 11.24 2.68 3.61
CA ASP A 121 11.67 2.44 4.99
C ASP A 121 11.94 3.76 5.75
N ILE A 122 12.57 4.74 5.08
CA ILE A 122 12.78 6.08 5.64
C ILE A 122 11.45 6.78 5.93
N VAL A 123 10.51 6.77 4.98
CA VAL A 123 9.19 7.39 5.17
C VAL A 123 8.44 6.73 6.33
N TYR A 124 8.42 5.40 6.40
CA TYR A 124 7.79 4.68 7.51
C TYR A 124 8.47 4.96 8.85
N MET A 125 9.80 5.08 8.90
CA MET A 125 10.51 5.51 10.12
C MET A 125 10.11 6.92 10.56
N VAL A 126 10.01 7.86 9.61
CA VAL A 126 9.64 9.26 9.89
C VAL A 126 8.17 9.40 10.31
N THR A 127 7.27 8.63 9.71
CA THR A 127 5.85 8.62 10.09
C THR A 127 5.66 7.91 11.43
N GLY A 128 6.28 6.74 11.61
CA GLY A 128 6.23 5.98 12.85
C GLY A 128 6.71 6.76 14.07
N ARG A 129 7.81 7.51 13.96
CA ARG A 129 8.27 8.38 15.07
C ARG A 129 7.26 9.48 15.41
N LYS A 130 6.54 10.04 14.42
CA LYS A 130 5.57 11.12 14.63
C LYS A 130 4.37 10.57 15.40
N SER A 131 3.83 9.43 14.94
CA SER A 131 2.72 8.74 15.60
C SER A 131 3.08 8.26 17.00
N LEU A 132 4.27 7.69 17.18
CA LEU A 132 4.73 7.22 18.49
C LEU A 132 4.87 8.38 19.48
N LYS A 133 5.49 9.49 19.05
CA LYS A 133 5.62 10.70 19.86
C LYS A 133 4.24 11.20 20.30
N LYS A 134 3.29 11.31 19.37
CA LYS A 134 1.92 11.77 19.67
C LYS A 134 1.20 10.85 20.64
N PHE A 135 1.34 9.52 20.50
CA PHE A 135 0.77 8.57 21.45
C PHE A 135 1.30 8.79 22.88
N PHE A 136 2.61 8.96 23.05
CA PHE A 136 3.20 9.22 24.36
C PHE A 136 2.82 10.58 24.95
N GLU A 137 2.68 11.62 24.11
CA GLU A 137 2.18 12.94 24.54
C GLU A 137 0.74 12.86 25.08
N LEU A 138 -0.10 11.98 24.49
CA LEU A 138 -1.48 11.78 24.93
C LEU A 138 -1.59 10.95 26.22
N VAL A 139 -0.76 9.91 26.38
CA VAL A 139 -0.85 8.98 27.53
C VAL A 139 -0.11 9.51 28.77
N LEU A 140 1.02 10.19 28.58
CA LEU A 140 1.91 10.65 29.66
C LEU A 140 2.31 12.12 29.48
N PRO A 141 1.34 13.07 29.56
CA PRO A 141 1.59 14.48 29.28
C PRO A 141 2.60 15.15 30.24
N ALA A 142 2.73 14.66 31.47
CA ALA A 142 3.55 15.28 32.51
C ALA A 142 5.05 14.92 32.46
N VAL A 143 5.46 13.86 31.74
CA VAL A 143 6.82 13.27 31.89
C VAL A 143 7.71 13.50 30.66
N MET A 144 7.15 13.78 29.48
CA MET A 144 7.86 13.57 28.21
C MET A 144 7.93 14.81 27.29
N SER A 145 7.52 15.99 27.75
CA SER A 145 7.50 17.24 26.95
C SER A 145 8.85 17.71 26.38
N PRO A 146 10.04 17.35 26.92
CA PRO A 146 11.32 17.74 26.31
C PRO A 146 12.03 16.62 25.52
N LEU A 147 11.41 15.45 25.29
CA LEU A 147 12.13 14.37 24.61
C LEU A 147 12.42 14.67 23.14
N ARG A 148 13.70 14.61 22.79
CA ARG A 148 14.19 14.80 21.41
C ARG A 148 13.60 13.73 20.48
N HIS A 149 13.18 14.14 19.29
CA HIS A 149 12.58 13.27 18.27
C HIS A 149 13.39 12.01 17.95
N ILE A 150 14.72 12.05 18.13
CA ILE A 150 15.61 10.95 17.82
C ILE A 150 15.37 9.71 18.71
N TYR A 151 14.89 9.88 19.94
CA TYR A 151 14.60 8.75 20.82
C TYR A 151 13.46 7.89 20.28
N PHE A 152 12.39 8.53 19.78
CA PHE A 152 11.26 7.82 19.17
C PHE A 152 11.66 7.08 17.89
N ILE A 153 12.66 7.59 17.14
CA ILE A 153 13.23 6.87 15.99
C ILE A 153 13.91 5.59 16.45
N PHE A 154 14.76 5.66 17.48
CA PHE A 154 15.47 4.48 17.97
C PHE A 154 14.51 3.42 18.55
N ILE A 155 13.48 3.84 19.28
CA ILE A 155 12.46 2.92 19.80
C ILE A 155 11.74 2.22 18.64
N PHE A 156 11.29 2.99 17.64
CA PHE A 156 10.58 2.44 16.49
C PHE A 156 11.49 1.51 15.64
N ALA A 157 12.76 1.89 15.46
CA ALA A 157 13.76 1.07 14.78
C ALA A 157 14.06 -0.24 15.55
N ALA A 158 14.14 -0.20 16.88
CA ALA A 158 14.36 -1.39 17.70
C ALA A 158 13.22 -2.41 17.52
N VAL A 159 11.96 -1.95 17.49
CA VAL A 159 10.80 -2.80 17.21
C VAL A 159 10.90 -3.41 15.81
N HIS A 160 11.28 -2.63 14.79
CA HIS A 160 11.48 -3.13 13.43
C HIS A 160 12.59 -4.18 13.34
N ILE A 161 13.70 -4.01 14.07
CA ILE A 161 14.78 -5.00 14.13
C ILE A 161 14.28 -6.31 14.75
N VAL A 162 13.50 -6.25 15.83
CA VAL A 162 12.92 -7.45 16.45
C VAL A 162 11.96 -8.14 15.48
N LEU A 163 11.10 -7.38 14.80
CA LEU A 163 10.18 -7.92 13.80
C LEU A 163 10.92 -8.51 12.60
N SER A 164 12.06 -7.95 12.18
CA SER A 164 12.84 -8.46 11.05
C SER A 164 13.52 -9.80 11.33
N GLN A 165 13.72 -10.15 12.61
CA GLN A 165 14.24 -11.46 12.99
C GLN A 165 13.19 -12.57 12.88
N THR A 166 11.92 -12.27 12.57
CA THR A 166 10.87 -13.29 12.49
C THR A 166 11.06 -14.19 11.24
N PRO A 167 11.43 -15.47 11.40
CA PRO A 167 11.86 -16.30 10.27
C PRO A 167 10.69 -16.97 9.53
N ASN A 168 9.44 -16.83 10.01
CA ASN A 168 8.34 -17.67 9.59
C ASN A 168 7.17 -16.88 8.97
N SER A 169 6.88 -17.14 7.69
CA SER A 169 5.84 -16.46 6.90
C SER A 169 4.42 -16.64 7.45
N ASN A 170 4.17 -17.70 8.23
CA ASN A 170 2.90 -17.92 8.93
C ASN A 170 2.65 -16.88 10.04
N SER A 171 3.69 -16.41 10.74
CA SER A 171 3.56 -15.36 11.76
C SER A 171 3.28 -14.00 11.14
N LEU A 172 3.77 -13.75 9.92
CA LEU A 172 3.49 -12.52 9.17
C LEU A 172 2.04 -12.43 8.69
N ARG A 173 1.31 -13.54 8.61
CA ARG A 173 -0.10 -13.53 8.18
C ARG A 173 -0.96 -12.70 9.13
N GLY A 174 -0.82 -12.94 10.43
CA GLY A 174 -1.52 -12.16 11.45
C GLY A 174 -1.12 -10.69 11.46
N VAL A 175 0.18 -10.41 11.31
CA VAL A 175 0.69 -9.03 11.26
C VAL A 175 0.14 -8.28 10.04
N SER A 176 0.09 -8.91 8.86
CA SER A 176 -0.46 -8.27 7.65
C SER A 176 -1.96 -8.03 7.77
N VAL A 177 -2.74 -8.97 8.31
CA VAL A 177 -4.18 -8.75 8.53
C VAL A 177 -4.40 -7.61 9.53
N LEU A 178 -3.66 -7.61 10.64
CA LEU A 178 -3.72 -6.52 11.62
C LEU A 178 -3.35 -5.18 10.98
N ALA A 179 -2.28 -5.13 10.18
CA ALA A 179 -1.86 -3.94 9.48
C ALA A 179 -2.94 -3.45 8.50
N ALA A 180 -3.54 -4.32 7.70
CA ALA A 180 -4.66 -3.96 6.82
C ALA A 180 -5.85 -3.38 7.60
N VAL A 181 -6.23 -4.01 8.71
CA VAL A 181 -7.33 -3.52 9.57
C VAL A 181 -7.00 -2.14 10.14
N MET A 182 -5.80 -1.97 10.70
CA MET A 182 -5.35 -0.68 11.21
C MET A 182 -5.33 0.39 10.12
N SER A 183 -4.92 0.03 8.90
CA SER A 183 -4.92 0.88 7.72
C SER A 183 -6.29 1.38 7.32
N LEU A 184 -7.30 0.52 7.37
CA LEU A 184 -8.69 0.91 7.17
C LEU A 184 -9.19 1.79 8.32
N CYS A 185 -8.88 1.44 9.57
CA CYS A 185 -9.31 2.20 10.74
C CYS A 185 -8.80 3.64 10.73
N TYR A 186 -7.48 3.86 10.56
CA TYR A 186 -6.97 5.23 10.57
C TYR A 186 -7.43 6.03 9.35
N SER A 187 -7.63 5.39 8.19
CA SER A 187 -8.19 6.04 7.00
C SER A 187 -9.63 6.48 7.23
N MET A 188 -10.44 5.61 7.86
CA MET A 188 -11.82 5.93 8.21
C MET A 188 -11.92 7.03 9.26
N ILE A 189 -11.06 7.01 10.28
CA ILE A 189 -10.96 8.08 11.28
C ILE A 189 -10.60 9.40 10.60
N ALA A 190 -9.57 9.41 9.74
CA ALA A 190 -9.17 10.60 8.99
C ALA A 190 -10.31 11.13 8.11
N PHE A 191 -11.03 10.24 7.41
CA PHE A 191 -12.19 10.62 6.59
C PHE A 191 -13.33 11.23 7.42
N VAL A 192 -13.76 10.55 8.48
CA VAL A 192 -14.90 10.99 9.31
C VAL A 192 -14.56 12.30 10.03
N ALA A 193 -13.40 12.35 10.68
CA ALA A 193 -12.97 13.54 11.42
C ALA A 193 -12.82 14.75 10.49
N SER A 194 -12.24 14.57 9.30
CA SER A 194 -12.12 15.64 8.31
C SER A 194 -13.46 16.07 7.74
N THR A 195 -14.39 15.13 7.53
CA THR A 195 -15.74 15.46 7.05
C THR A 195 -16.51 16.30 8.07
N ILE A 196 -16.45 15.93 9.36
CA ILE A 196 -17.06 16.70 10.44
C ILE A 196 -16.43 18.09 10.51
N LYS A 197 -15.09 18.17 10.54
CA LYS A 197 -14.36 19.44 10.62
C LYS A 197 -14.64 20.35 9.43
N GLY A 198 -14.63 19.82 8.21
CA GLY A 198 -14.94 20.55 6.98
C GLY A 198 -16.41 20.95 6.82
N SER A 199 -17.32 20.43 7.66
CA SER A 199 -18.70 20.89 7.75
C SER A 199 -18.88 22.09 8.69
N HIS A 200 -18.04 22.20 9.72
CA HIS A 200 -18.10 23.29 10.70
C HIS A 200 -17.12 24.43 10.41
N HIS A 201 -16.02 24.13 9.72
CA HIS A 201 -14.96 25.09 9.42
C HIS A 201 -14.62 25.04 7.92
N HIS A 202 -14.63 26.20 7.27
CA HIS A 202 -14.21 26.34 5.89
C HIS A 202 -12.85 27.04 5.84
N PRO A 203 -11.82 26.42 5.22
CA PRO A 203 -10.51 27.03 5.11
C PRO A 203 -10.58 28.31 4.26
N VAL A 204 -9.78 29.31 4.64
CA VAL A 204 -9.75 30.64 4.02
C VAL A 204 -9.34 30.59 2.54
N SER A 205 -8.60 29.57 2.11
CA SER A 205 -8.18 29.40 0.71
C SER A 205 -7.93 27.94 0.33
N TYR A 206 -8.36 27.59 -0.89
CA TYR A 206 -7.99 26.37 -1.61
C TYR A 206 -6.94 26.63 -2.70
N GLY A 207 -6.25 27.76 -2.61
CA GLY A 207 -5.19 28.15 -3.53
C GLY A 207 -3.89 27.37 -3.33
N VAL A 208 -2.96 27.53 -4.26
CA VAL A 208 -1.62 26.93 -4.16
C VAL A 208 -0.87 27.54 -2.99
N ARG A 209 -0.18 26.70 -2.21
CA ARG A 209 0.55 27.11 -1.00
C ARG A 209 1.68 28.11 -1.28
N SER A 210 2.47 27.88 -2.33
CA SER A 210 3.50 28.84 -2.74
C SER A 210 2.96 30.01 -3.55
N HIS A 211 3.41 31.22 -3.21
CA HIS A 211 3.12 32.44 -3.96
C HIS A 211 4.10 32.70 -5.12
N THR A 212 5.32 32.14 -5.07
CA THR A 212 6.34 32.33 -6.12
C THR A 212 6.20 31.31 -7.24
N THR A 213 6.54 31.68 -8.47
CA THR A 213 6.48 30.76 -9.63
C THR A 213 7.35 29.52 -9.41
N ALA A 214 8.58 29.68 -8.93
CA ALA A 214 9.48 28.57 -8.64
C ALA A 214 8.92 27.63 -7.57
N GLY A 215 8.37 28.18 -6.48
CA GLY A 215 7.78 27.34 -5.43
C GLY A 215 6.53 26.61 -5.89
N LYS A 216 5.70 27.19 -6.77
CA LYS A 216 4.53 26.49 -7.35
C LYS A 216 4.95 25.28 -8.20
N ILE A 217 6.06 25.39 -8.93
CA ILE A 217 6.61 24.29 -9.74
C ILE A 217 7.15 23.18 -8.82
N LEU A 218 7.92 23.55 -7.79
CA LEU A 218 8.46 22.58 -6.82
C LEU A 218 7.35 21.89 -6.03
N ASP A 219 6.33 22.63 -5.59
CA ASP A 219 5.13 22.09 -4.94
C ASP A 219 4.42 21.08 -5.86
N SER A 220 4.29 21.38 -7.15
CA SER A 220 3.67 20.47 -8.11
C SER A 220 4.46 19.17 -8.26
N PHE A 221 5.79 19.24 -8.36
CA PHE A 221 6.63 18.03 -8.43
C PHE A 221 6.59 17.24 -7.12
N ASN A 222 6.59 17.91 -5.97
CA ASN A 222 6.50 17.26 -4.68
C ASN A 222 5.17 16.52 -4.52
N ALA A 223 4.07 17.14 -4.94
CA ALA A 223 2.75 16.53 -4.92
C ALA A 223 2.65 15.32 -5.85
N LEU A 224 3.18 15.42 -7.07
CA LEU A 224 3.22 14.30 -8.01
C LEU A 224 4.07 13.15 -7.45
N ALA A 225 5.19 13.46 -6.79
CA ALA A 225 6.02 12.46 -6.12
C ALA A 225 5.27 11.80 -4.95
N ALA A 226 4.55 12.57 -4.13
CA ALA A 226 3.76 12.05 -3.02
C ALA A 226 2.60 11.16 -3.50
N VAL A 227 1.92 11.55 -4.58
CA VAL A 227 0.87 10.73 -5.23
C VAL A 227 1.48 9.45 -5.79
N ALA A 228 2.58 9.54 -6.55
CA ALA A 228 3.24 8.37 -7.13
C ALA A 228 3.77 7.40 -6.04
N PHE A 229 4.31 7.91 -4.95
CA PHE A 229 4.72 7.12 -3.80
C PHE A 229 3.54 6.40 -3.15
N SER A 230 2.41 7.10 -2.97
CA SER A 230 1.23 6.55 -2.29
C SER A 230 0.59 5.38 -3.03
N PHE A 231 0.53 5.44 -4.37
CA PHE A 231 -0.03 4.37 -5.21
C PHE A 231 1.03 3.36 -5.71
N GLY A 232 2.32 3.63 -5.44
CA GLY A 232 3.43 2.79 -5.89
C GLY A 232 3.40 1.39 -5.27
N HIS A 233 3.85 0.40 -6.05
CA HIS A 233 3.95 -0.99 -5.61
C HIS A 233 5.37 -1.53 -5.87
N SER A 234 5.95 -2.20 -4.88
CA SER A 234 7.34 -2.71 -4.94
C SER A 234 7.49 -4.19 -4.53
N VAL A 235 6.39 -4.85 -4.19
CA VAL A 235 6.38 -6.20 -3.60
C VAL A 235 5.36 -7.14 -4.24
N VAL A 236 4.80 -6.79 -5.42
CA VAL A 236 3.68 -7.54 -6.02
C VAL A 236 4.10 -8.96 -6.43
N LEU A 237 5.28 -9.12 -7.02
CA LEU A 237 5.78 -10.44 -7.42
C LEU A 237 6.06 -11.32 -6.20
N GLU A 238 6.60 -10.73 -5.13
CA GLU A 238 6.86 -11.40 -3.86
C GLU A 238 5.55 -11.79 -3.15
N ILE A 239 4.50 -10.96 -3.21
CA ILE A 239 3.16 -11.31 -2.69
C ILE A 239 2.59 -12.47 -3.51
N GLN A 240 2.65 -12.40 -4.84
CA GLN A 240 2.19 -13.49 -5.70
C GLN A 240 2.95 -14.79 -5.42
N ALA A 241 4.23 -14.70 -5.04
CA ALA A 241 5.06 -15.83 -4.62
C ALA A 241 4.57 -16.58 -3.39
N THR A 242 3.71 -15.96 -2.58
CA THR A 242 3.09 -16.61 -1.43
C THR A 242 1.81 -17.38 -1.75
N ILE A 243 1.24 -17.22 -2.96
CA ILE A 243 0.03 -17.92 -3.39
C ILE A 243 0.42 -19.31 -3.90
N PRO A 244 -0.26 -20.39 -3.45
CA PRO A 244 -0.02 -21.73 -3.95
C PRO A 244 -0.15 -21.81 -5.47
N TRP A 245 0.75 -22.55 -6.12
CA TRP A 245 0.79 -22.71 -7.56
C TRP A 245 1.02 -24.19 -7.93
N SER A 246 0.37 -24.64 -8.99
CA SER A 246 0.69 -25.90 -9.67
C SER A 246 0.73 -25.68 -11.20
N PRO A 247 1.45 -26.52 -11.96
CA PRO A 247 1.49 -26.42 -13.43
C PRO A 247 0.10 -26.49 -14.09
N GLU A 248 -0.85 -27.13 -13.43
CA GLU A 248 -2.24 -27.29 -13.87
C GLU A 248 -3.11 -26.09 -13.47
N VAL A 249 -2.74 -25.34 -12.41
CA VAL A 249 -3.55 -24.23 -11.92
C VAL A 249 -2.73 -22.93 -11.74
N PRO A 250 -2.90 -21.95 -12.64
CA PRO A 250 -2.13 -20.71 -12.63
C PRO A 250 -2.51 -19.79 -11.46
N SER A 251 -1.52 -19.18 -10.82
CA SER A 251 -1.71 -18.28 -9.67
C SER A 251 -2.30 -16.91 -10.05
N LYS A 252 -2.35 -16.62 -11.36
CA LYS A 252 -2.80 -15.34 -11.93
C LYS A 252 -4.24 -14.99 -11.58
N GLN A 253 -5.16 -15.96 -11.58
CA GLN A 253 -6.58 -15.71 -11.36
C GLN A 253 -6.91 -15.25 -9.93
N PRO A 254 -6.49 -15.96 -8.85
CA PRO A 254 -6.74 -15.50 -7.49
C PRO A 254 -5.96 -14.22 -7.17
N MET A 255 -4.74 -14.07 -7.71
CA MET A 255 -3.97 -12.82 -7.57
C MET A 255 -4.74 -11.64 -8.17
N TRP A 256 -5.22 -11.77 -9.40
CA TRP A 256 -5.95 -10.71 -10.09
C TRP A 256 -7.23 -10.31 -9.36
N ARG A 257 -8.03 -11.29 -8.92
CA ARG A 257 -9.25 -11.03 -8.12
C ARG A 257 -8.92 -10.31 -6.82
N GLY A 258 -7.91 -10.79 -6.08
CA GLY A 258 -7.46 -10.17 -4.83
C GLY A 258 -6.95 -8.74 -5.03
N SER A 259 -6.14 -8.52 -6.07
CA SER A 259 -5.62 -7.20 -6.43
C SER A 259 -6.71 -6.22 -6.84
N LEU A 260 -7.72 -6.66 -7.59
CA LEU A 260 -8.83 -5.80 -8.00
C LEU A 260 -9.64 -5.29 -6.79
N VAL A 261 -9.94 -6.19 -5.85
CA VAL A 261 -10.61 -5.83 -4.59
C VAL A 261 -9.75 -4.89 -3.77
N ALA A 262 -8.45 -5.18 -3.64
CA ALA A 262 -7.51 -4.32 -2.93
C ALA A 262 -7.45 -2.91 -3.55
N TYR A 263 -7.38 -2.79 -4.88
CA TYR A 263 -7.33 -1.50 -5.58
C TYR A 263 -8.64 -0.70 -5.45
N ALA A 264 -9.78 -1.39 -5.39
CA ALA A 264 -11.06 -0.74 -5.09
C ALA A 264 -11.06 -0.16 -3.66
N ILE A 265 -10.57 -0.93 -2.68
CA ILE A 265 -10.43 -0.47 -1.28
C ILE A 265 -9.45 0.70 -1.18
N VAL A 266 -8.30 0.62 -1.84
CA VAL A 266 -7.30 1.70 -1.90
C VAL A 266 -7.91 2.95 -2.49
N ALA A 267 -8.63 2.85 -3.61
CA ALA A 267 -9.31 3.99 -4.21
C ALA A 267 -10.32 4.61 -3.23
N LEU A 268 -11.16 3.80 -2.60
CA LEU A 268 -12.13 4.30 -1.63
C LEU A 268 -11.44 5.03 -0.47
N CYS A 269 -10.38 4.47 0.11
CA CYS A 269 -9.65 5.09 1.22
C CYS A 269 -8.93 6.36 0.79
N TYR A 270 -8.20 6.32 -0.32
CA TYR A 270 -7.33 7.41 -0.73
C TYR A 270 -8.15 8.60 -1.22
N PHE A 271 -9.13 8.38 -2.10
CA PHE A 271 -9.97 9.48 -2.58
C PHE A 271 -10.81 10.06 -1.45
N SER A 272 -11.37 9.24 -0.56
CA SER A 272 -12.18 9.76 0.56
C SER A 272 -11.34 10.60 1.52
N VAL A 273 -10.16 10.13 1.94
CA VAL A 273 -9.24 10.87 2.83
C VAL A 273 -8.72 12.14 2.16
N SER A 274 -8.30 12.07 0.90
CA SER A 274 -7.83 13.25 0.15
C SER A 274 -8.88 14.32 -0.02
N ILE A 275 -10.10 13.95 -0.43
CA ILE A 275 -11.19 14.89 -0.69
C ILE A 275 -11.68 15.50 0.63
N SER A 276 -11.96 14.67 1.64
CA SER A 276 -12.43 15.16 2.95
C SER A 276 -11.36 15.99 3.66
N GLY A 277 -10.12 15.53 3.65
CA GLY A 277 -8.98 16.22 4.24
C GLY A 277 -8.71 17.56 3.58
N PHE A 278 -8.65 17.60 2.25
CA PHE A 278 -8.42 18.85 1.55
C PHE A 278 -9.58 19.84 1.71
N ARG A 279 -10.83 19.34 1.76
CA ARG A 279 -12.01 20.16 2.11
C ARG A 279 -11.92 20.75 3.52
N ALA A 280 -11.41 20.00 4.48
CA ALA A 280 -11.31 20.45 5.87
C ALA A 280 -10.18 21.47 6.08
N PHE A 281 -9.02 21.26 5.45
CA PHE A 281 -7.78 21.97 5.77
C PHE A 281 -7.31 22.96 4.70
N GLY A 282 -7.75 22.83 3.44
CA GLY A 282 -7.35 23.70 2.34
C GLY A 282 -5.83 23.79 2.18
N SER A 283 -5.30 25.00 1.98
CA SER A 283 -3.86 25.24 1.81
C SER A 283 -3.02 25.13 3.10
N LEU A 284 -3.67 25.01 4.26
CA LEU A 284 -3.03 25.07 5.59
C LEU A 284 -2.76 23.69 6.22
N GLY A 285 -3.15 22.59 5.56
CA GLY A 285 -2.91 21.24 6.06
C GLY A 285 -1.41 20.95 6.24
N ASP A 286 -1.06 20.21 7.29
CA ASP A 286 0.28 19.65 7.46
C ASP A 286 0.43 18.36 6.64
N ASP A 287 1.67 17.93 6.41
CA ASP A 287 2.02 16.72 5.64
C ASP A 287 1.43 15.40 6.19
N ASP A 288 0.88 15.44 7.40
CA ASP A 288 0.15 14.34 8.03
C ASP A 288 -1.22 14.85 8.48
N ILE A 289 -2.28 14.27 7.91
CA ILE A 289 -3.65 14.67 8.24
C ILE A 289 -4.02 14.44 9.70
N LEU A 290 -3.47 13.42 10.35
CA LEU A 290 -3.77 13.14 11.76
C LEU A 290 -3.16 14.22 12.68
N ILE A 291 -2.03 14.79 12.27
CA ILE A 291 -1.43 15.95 12.97
C ILE A 291 -2.28 17.20 12.72
N SER A 292 -2.80 17.36 11.51
CA SER A 292 -3.66 18.51 11.16
C SER A 292 -4.97 18.54 11.97
N LEU A 293 -5.46 17.40 12.46
CA LEU A 293 -6.69 17.31 13.25
C LEU A 293 -6.61 18.03 14.61
N GLU A 294 -5.41 18.18 15.19
CA GLU A 294 -5.19 18.84 16.49
C GLU A 294 -5.46 20.35 16.48
N LYS A 295 -5.30 21.01 15.32
CA LYS A 295 -5.45 22.46 15.15
C LYS A 295 -6.90 22.92 15.16
#